data_AF-A0A7Y5CDI0-F1
#
_entry.id   AF-A0A7Y5CDI0-F1
#
_cell.length_a   1.000
_cell.length_b   1.000
_cell.length_c   1.000
_cell.angle_alpha   90.00
_cell.angle_beta   90.00
_cell.angle_gamma   90.00
#
_symmetry.space_group_name_H-M   'P 1'
#
loop_
_entity.id
_entity.type
_entity.pdbx_description
1 polymer ?
#
loop_
_entity_poly.entity_id
_entity_poly.type
_entity_poly.pdbx_seq_one_letter_code
_entity_poly.pdbx_strand_id
1 'polypeptide(L)'
;WRYPWSSAAAHLGQGDASGLLDLTAWARKRDATNWQAALVERLDPGMVRQLRVRTQTGRPLAGDTFLSKLETKLGRRLRALPPGRPKGWRKKPAKAKKTTK
;
A
#
# COMPACT_ATOMS: atom_id res chain seq x y z
N TRP A 1 -6.42 -16.25 14.18
CA TRP A 1 -5.42 -15.72 15.13
C TRP A 1 -4.21 -16.64 15.35
N ARG A 2 -4.04 -17.72 14.56
CA ARG A 2 -2.99 -18.73 14.74
C ARG A 2 -1.63 -18.36 14.11
N TYR A 3 -1.38 -17.06 13.93
CA TYR A 3 -0.18 -16.55 13.28
C TYR A 3 0.81 -16.10 14.35
N PRO A 4 1.96 -16.78 14.56
CA PRO A 4 2.88 -16.47 15.67
C PRO A 4 3.44 -15.05 15.64
N TRP A 5 3.54 -14.46 14.45
CA TRP A 5 4.03 -13.10 14.23
C TRP A 5 2.96 -12.01 14.45
N SER A 6 1.76 -12.36 14.89
CA SER A 6 0.65 -11.42 15.06
C SER A 6 0.19 -11.37 16.51
N SER A 7 -0.05 -10.15 17.02
CA SER A 7 -0.71 -9.93 18.32
C SER A 7 -2.18 -10.33 18.33
N ALA A 8 -2.74 -10.82 17.22
CA ALA A 8 -4.15 -11.16 17.09
C ALA A 8 -4.66 -12.08 18.21
N ALA A 9 -3.85 -13.04 18.67
CA ALA A 9 -4.22 -13.95 19.77
C ALA A 9 -4.31 -13.24 21.12
N ALA A 10 -3.40 -12.31 21.41
CA ALA A 10 -3.42 -11.51 22.63
C ALA A 10 -4.68 -10.64 22.73
N HIS A 11 -5.09 -10.03 21.61
CA HIS A 11 -6.34 -9.27 21.52
C HIS A 11 -7.62 -10.13 21.63
N LEU A 12 -7.48 -11.46 21.59
CA LEU A 12 -8.55 -12.43 21.90
C LEU A 12 -8.47 -12.98 23.32
N GLY A 13 -7.58 -12.46 24.16
CA GLY A 13 -7.40 -12.91 25.54
C GLY A 13 -6.56 -14.18 25.67
N GLN A 14 -5.84 -14.62 24.64
CA GLN A 14 -4.98 -15.82 24.71
C GLN A 14 -3.60 -15.56 25.33
N GLY A 15 -3.45 -14.45 26.04
CA GLY A 15 -2.20 -14.00 26.65
C GLY A 15 -1.32 -13.18 25.71
N ASP A 16 -0.56 -12.25 26.29
CA ASP A 16 0.46 -11.46 25.60
C ASP A 16 1.85 -11.85 26.15
N ALA A 17 2.60 -12.65 25.38
CA ALA A 17 3.94 -13.07 25.76
C ALA A 17 4.95 -11.90 25.75
N SER A 18 4.67 -10.83 25.01
CA SER A 18 5.58 -9.68 24.87
C SER A 18 5.44 -8.68 26.02
N GLY A 19 4.26 -8.61 26.64
CA GLY A 19 3.91 -7.58 27.63
C GLY A 19 3.88 -6.16 27.08
N LEU A 20 3.97 -5.97 25.76
CA LEU A 20 4.04 -4.67 25.11
C LEU A 20 2.65 -4.09 24.82
N LEU A 21 1.59 -4.88 24.96
CA LEU A 21 0.24 -4.49 24.55
C LEU A 21 -0.56 -3.90 25.71
N ASP A 22 -1.13 -2.72 25.52
CA ASP A 22 -2.15 -2.17 26.41
C ASP A 22 -3.52 -2.81 26.09
N LEU A 23 -3.73 -4.01 26.63
CA LEU A 23 -4.97 -4.77 26.46
C LEU A 23 -6.16 -4.13 27.19
N THR A 24 -5.91 -3.35 28.25
CA THR A 24 -6.96 -2.63 28.98
C THR A 24 -7.53 -1.51 28.12
N ALA A 25 -6.69 -0.68 27.49
CA ALA A 25 -7.15 0.35 26.56
C ALA A 25 -7.78 -0.27 25.29
N TRP A 26 -7.27 -1.41 24.84
CA TRP A 26 -7.87 -2.14 23.71
C TRP A 26 -9.30 -2.59 24.00
N ALA A 27 -9.51 -3.22 25.16
CA ALA A 27 -10.83 -3.73 25.57
C ALA A 27 -11.91 -2.63 25.63
N ARG A 28 -11.51 -1.37 25.87
CA ARG A 28 -12.43 -0.21 25.82
C ARG A 28 -12.94 0.13 24.41
N LYS A 29 -12.22 -0.29 23.37
CA LYS A 29 -12.53 0.02 21.96
C LYS A 29 -13.15 -1.15 21.20
N ARG A 30 -12.71 -2.37 21.49
CA ARG A 30 -13.23 -3.60 20.89
C ARG A 30 -13.14 -4.74 21.89
N ASP A 31 -14.21 -5.51 21.99
CA ASP A 31 -14.17 -6.81 22.63
C ASP A 31 -13.53 -7.88 21.72
N ALA A 32 -13.21 -9.04 22.32
CA ALA A 32 -12.58 -10.16 21.64
C ALA A 32 -13.45 -10.73 20.50
N THR A 33 -14.77 -10.79 20.68
CA THR A 33 -15.70 -11.34 19.69
C THR A 33 -15.73 -10.50 18.42
N ASN A 34 -15.87 -9.19 18.57
CA ASN A 34 -15.84 -8.20 17.49
C ASN A 34 -14.47 -8.18 16.80
N TRP A 35 -13.39 -8.39 17.55
CA TRP A 35 -12.06 -8.54 16.97
C TRP A 35 -11.94 -9.82 16.14
N GLN A 36 -12.41 -10.96 16.67
CA GLN A 36 -12.39 -12.23 15.95
C GLN A 36 -13.20 -12.16 14.65
N ALA A 37 -14.38 -11.52 14.69
CA ALA A 37 -15.22 -11.32 13.51
C ALA A 37 -14.48 -10.54 12.42
N ALA A 38 -13.83 -9.43 12.78
CA ALA A 38 -13.04 -8.63 11.83
C ALA A 38 -11.84 -9.39 11.25
N LEU A 39 -11.24 -10.33 12.00
CA LEU A 39 -10.12 -11.14 11.50
C LEU A 39 -10.53 -12.17 10.45
N VAL A 40 -11.78 -12.64 10.47
CA VAL A 40 -12.30 -13.63 9.51
C VAL A 40 -13.10 -13.00 8.36
N GLU A 41 -13.39 -11.70 8.48
CA GLU A 41 -14.08 -10.94 7.44
C GLU A 41 -13.28 -10.96 6.14
N ARG A 42 -13.97 -11.25 5.03
CA ARG A 42 -13.37 -11.24 3.71
C ARG A 42 -13.10 -9.80 3.30
N LEU A 43 -11.83 -9.51 3.02
CA LEU A 43 -11.43 -8.23 2.45
C LEU A 43 -11.84 -8.14 0.98
N ASP A 44 -12.26 -6.96 0.56
CA ASP A 44 -12.52 -6.66 -0.85
C ASP A 44 -11.23 -6.89 -1.69
N PRO A 45 -11.25 -7.76 -2.71
CA PRO A 45 -10.09 -8.04 -3.53
C PRO A 45 -9.54 -6.80 -4.26
N GLY A 46 -10.42 -5.86 -4.64
CA GLY A 46 -10.04 -4.60 -5.28
C GLY A 46 -9.20 -3.73 -4.35
N MET A 47 -9.66 -3.57 -3.11
CA MET A 47 -8.98 -2.84 -2.04
C MET A 47 -7.65 -3.49 -1.68
N VAL A 48 -7.60 -4.82 -1.55
CA VAL A 48 -6.35 -5.56 -1.27
C VAL A 48 -5.34 -5.33 -2.39
N ARG A 49 -5.77 -5.40 -3.65
CA ARG A 49 -4.91 -5.14 -4.80
C ARG A 49 -4.36 -3.71 -4.78
N GLN A 50 -5.20 -2.71 -4.50
CA GLN A 50 -4.75 -1.33 -4.38
C GLN A 50 -3.73 -1.15 -3.26
N LEU A 51 -3.99 -1.71 -2.07
CA LEU A 51 -3.08 -1.66 -0.93
C LEU A 51 -1.70 -2.26 -1.28
N ARG A 52 -1.67 -3.43 -1.93
CA ARG A 52 -0.43 -4.08 -2.37
C ARG A 52 0.37 -3.22 -3.35
N VAL A 53 -0.29 -2.67 -4.39
CA VAL A 53 0.38 -1.82 -5.38
C VAL A 53 0.98 -0.57 -4.73
N ARG A 54 0.24 0.06 -3.80
CA ARG A 54 0.67 1.29 -3.14
C ARG A 54 1.81 1.06 -2.15
N THR A 55 1.74 0.00 -1.34
CA THR A 55 2.82 -0.39 -0.42
C THR A 55 4.08 -0.83 -1.16
N GLN A 56 3.95 -1.59 -2.25
CA GLN A 56 5.09 -2.00 -3.09
C GLN A 56 5.81 -0.82 -3.75
N THR A 57 5.07 0.21 -4.17
CA THR A 57 5.64 1.40 -4.84
C THR A 57 6.04 2.52 -3.87
N GLY A 58 5.73 2.39 -2.58
CA GLY A 58 5.91 3.44 -1.58
C GLY A 58 5.00 4.66 -1.76
N ARG A 59 3.94 4.55 -2.59
CA ARG A 59 3.03 5.66 -2.89
C ARG A 59 1.84 5.67 -1.93
N PRO A 60 1.39 6.83 -1.43
CA PRO A 60 0.25 6.87 -0.51
C PRO A 60 -1.03 6.35 -1.17
N LEU A 61 -1.78 5.52 -0.44
CA LEU A 61 -3.16 5.16 -0.77
C LEU A 61 -4.08 6.26 -0.21
N ALA A 62 -4.28 7.33 -0.96
CA ALA A 62 -5.10 8.46 -0.55
C ALA A 62 -5.84 9.07 -1.74
N GLY A 63 -6.98 9.72 -1.45
CA GLY A 63 -7.76 10.44 -2.45
C GLY A 63 -7.05 11.70 -2.95
N ASP A 64 -7.46 12.18 -4.12
CA ASP A 64 -6.74 13.26 -4.80
C ASP A 64 -6.68 14.56 -4.02
N THR A 65 -7.77 14.94 -3.35
CA THR A 65 -7.82 16.14 -2.51
C THR A 65 -6.81 16.06 -1.36
N PHE A 66 -6.69 14.88 -0.74
CA PHE A 66 -5.74 14.68 0.36
C PHE A 66 -4.29 14.70 -0.15
N LEU A 67 -4.03 14.03 -1.27
CA LEU A 67 -2.72 14.04 -1.92
C LEU A 67 -2.30 15.46 -2.31
N SER A 68 -3.18 16.26 -2.88
CA SER A 68 -2.87 17.64 -3.26
C SER A 68 -2.53 18.51 -2.04
N LYS A 69 -3.28 18.38 -0.94
CA LYS A 69 -2.95 19.06 0.33
C LYS A 69 -1.57 18.64 0.86
N LEU A 70 -1.26 17.35 0.79
CA LEU A 70 0.00 16.80 1.28
C LEU A 70 1.19 17.23 0.41
N GLU A 71 1.03 17.21 -0.93
CA GLU A 71 2.03 17.71 -1.87
C GLU A 71 2.33 19.21 -1.65
N THR A 72 1.29 20.03 -1.45
CA THR A 72 1.45 21.46 -1.11
C THR A 72 2.21 21.64 0.20
N LYS A 73 1.84 20.91 1.26
CA LYS A 73 2.49 21.02 2.57
C LYS A 73 3.96 20.59 2.55
N LEU A 74 4.29 19.55 1.77
CA LEU A 74 5.64 19.00 1.69
C LEU A 74 6.52 19.69 0.65
N GLY A 75 5.94 20.47 -0.27
CA GLY A 75 6.66 21.03 -1.42
C GLY A 75 7.22 19.97 -2.36
N ARG A 76 6.65 18.76 -2.37
CA ARG A 76 7.14 17.59 -3.13
C ARG A 76 6.00 16.84 -3.76
N ARG A 77 6.23 16.26 -4.95
CA ARG A 77 5.27 15.37 -5.62
C ARG A 77 5.30 13.98 -4.99
N LEU A 78 4.11 13.45 -4.71
CA LEU A 78 3.87 12.09 -4.21
C LEU A 78 3.26 11.20 -5.30
N ARG A 79 2.56 11.81 -6.26
CA ARG A 79 2.04 11.14 -7.45
C ARG A 79 3.16 10.72 -8.41
N ALA A 80 2.82 9.81 -9.32
CA ALA A 80 3.76 9.39 -10.34
C ALA A 80 4.04 10.56 -11.28
N LEU A 81 5.32 10.85 -11.48
CA LEU A 81 5.72 11.73 -12.57
C LEU A 81 5.46 11.02 -13.89
N PRO A 82 5.24 11.80 -14.97
CA PRO A 82 5.16 11.23 -16.31
C PRO A 82 6.36 10.31 -16.58
N PRO A 83 6.14 9.19 -17.29
CA PRO A 83 7.25 8.35 -17.74
C PRO A 83 8.23 9.22 -18.52
N GLY A 84 9.53 9.11 -18.19
CA GLY A 84 10.55 10.03 -18.69
C GLY A 84 10.66 10.06 -20.21
N ARG A 85 11.39 9.11 -20.81
CA ARG A 85 11.59 9.08 -22.27
C ARG A 85 10.32 8.54 -22.98
N PRO A 86 9.71 9.29 -23.92
CA PRO A 86 8.61 8.79 -24.72
C PRO A 86 9.02 7.59 -25.58
N LYS A 87 8.09 6.64 -25.75
CA LYS A 87 8.29 5.48 -26.64
C LYS A 87 8.41 5.98 -28.09
N GLY A 88 9.50 5.61 -28.77
CA GLY A 88 9.75 6.01 -30.18
C GLY A 88 10.56 7.28 -30.39
N TRP A 89 11.06 7.93 -29.33
CA TRP A 89 11.90 9.14 -29.44
C TRP A 89 13.15 8.97 -30.33
N ARG A 90 13.75 7.77 -30.37
CA ARG A 90 14.86 7.51 -31.29
C ARG A 90 14.29 7.37 -32.72
N LYS A 91 14.53 8.39 -33.56
CA LYS A 91 14.41 8.24 -35.01
C LYS A 91 15.32 7.07 -35.44
N LYS A 92 14.77 6.08 -36.15
CA LYS A 92 15.60 5.05 -36.79
C LYS A 92 16.54 5.78 -37.77
N PRO A 93 17.86 5.49 -37.79
CA PRO A 93 18.73 6.06 -38.82
C PRO A 93 18.14 5.71 -40.19
N ALA A 94 18.09 6.69 -41.09
CA ALA A 94 17.64 6.46 -42.46
C ALA A 94 18.50 5.35 -43.06
N LYS A 95 17.89 4.30 -43.61
CA LYS A 95 18.63 3.25 -44.30
C LYS A 95 19.37 3.91 -45.47
N ALA A 96 20.71 3.83 -45.47
CA ALA A 96 21.52 4.30 -46.58
C ALA A 96 21.03 3.60 -47.86
N LYS A 97 20.61 4.40 -48.85
CA LYS A 97 20.25 3.89 -50.17
C LYS A 97 21.53 3.29 -50.77
N LYS A 98 21.59 1.97 -50.93
CA LYS A 98 22.67 1.33 -51.70
C LYS A 98 22.47 1.74 -53.16
N THR A 99 23.33 2.63 -53.64
CA THR A 99 23.56 2.87 -55.06
C THR A 99 24.29 1.66 -55.61
N THR A 100 23.57 0.75 -56.25
CA THR A 100 24.19 -0.29 -57.09
C THR A 100 24.43 0.33 -58.46
N LYS A 101 25.67 0.17 -58.92
CA LYS A 101 26.24 0.71 -60.16
C LYS A 101 25.83 -0.15 -61.36
#